data_AF-A0A358RY31-F1
#
_entry.id   AF-A0A358RY31-F1
#
_cell.length_a   1.000
_cell.length_b   1.000
_cell.length_c   1.000
_cell.angle_alpha   90.00
_cell.angle_beta   90.00
_cell.angle_gamma   90.00
#
_symmetry.space_group_name_H-M   'P 1'
#
loop_
_entity.id
_entity.type
_entity.pdbx_description
1 polymer ?
#
loop_
_entity_poly.entity_id
_entity_poly.type
_entity_poly.pdbx_seq_one_letter_code
_entity_poly.pdbx_strand_id
1 'polypeptide(L)'
;MEKKSYTVAIDLGSSNVVVAVGSKREDGTLGIEAVVSKPVEGVKAGRIDNIEQAGNAIREAVAEVESTLGVRITEAYAGISGEFVRCARHTDHVFTYDPQNGVNQGDVDALFDRMRNVQAPDDETIMERIPQHYMVDDAEEVRNPVGSFCKRLSSTFNFILCGKTPLQRLDMALRRLGIRMLGVFPNALATPEAVLSSDEKEEGVAVVDIGGGVTDVAVYYRGVPRYVATIPMGASAINRDIRSQSIPEKHVESLKCKYGSAVAELAPEDKLIRVSGRTAREAKDILLRNLATVIEARATDIVEFVQQEIRDSGYAERLAYGIVLTGGSARLKDIDELFRRVTGMDVRIASAETGISEDSREAVANPAFATVVGLLLKGAGMGSCNVIEDKAGLSPRRPVPPTPAPGFQPPQPQSRPQSQPYAPTRPSAETVNAAYARREAARAESAAVEPEVDDAGEEPAPQAPVQEPVKKERNWRSIFKRTLDKINEGFNAADDEEI
;
A
#
# COMPACT_ATOMS: atom_id res chain seq x y z
N MET A 1 17.61 25.68 -28.47
CA MET A 1 17.15 24.40 -27.88
C MET A 1 16.22 24.77 -26.76
N GLU A 2 14.94 24.44 -26.89
CA GLU A 2 13.99 24.59 -25.77
C GLU A 2 14.41 23.65 -24.64
N LYS A 3 14.37 24.16 -23.41
CA LYS A 3 14.66 23.38 -22.21
C LYS A 3 13.54 22.36 -22.04
N LYS A 4 13.80 21.09 -22.36
CA LYS A 4 12.82 20.02 -22.18
C LYS A 4 12.41 19.95 -20.70
N SER A 5 11.11 20.03 -20.47
CA SER A 5 10.52 19.91 -19.14
C SER A 5 10.30 18.44 -18.84
N TYR A 6 11.11 17.87 -17.93
CA TYR A 6 11.01 16.46 -17.57
C TYR A 6 10.14 16.25 -16.34
N THR A 7 9.42 15.14 -16.33
CA THR A 7 8.82 14.56 -15.12
C THR A 7 9.54 13.25 -14.85
N VAL A 8 9.93 13.01 -13.59
CA VAL A 8 10.62 11.80 -13.17
C VAL A 8 9.75 11.06 -12.16
N ALA A 9 9.53 9.77 -12.37
CA ALA A 9 8.81 8.90 -11.46
C ALA A 9 9.68 7.73 -10.99
N ILE A 10 9.58 7.38 -9.71
CA ILE A 10 10.25 6.24 -9.10
C ILE A 10 9.19 5.38 -8.39
N ASP A 11 8.98 4.17 -8.89
CA ASP A 11 8.18 3.15 -8.22
C ASP A 11 9.09 2.15 -7.52
N LEU A 12 9.01 2.08 -6.18
CA LEU A 12 9.78 1.15 -5.37
C LEU A 12 8.92 -0.06 -4.99
N GLY A 13 8.89 -1.05 -5.88
CA GLY A 13 8.23 -2.33 -5.64
C GLY A 13 9.04 -3.26 -4.72
N SER A 14 8.43 -4.39 -4.33
CA SER A 14 9.14 -5.42 -3.54
C SER A 14 10.05 -6.34 -4.36
N SER A 15 9.94 -6.31 -5.69
CA SER A 15 10.76 -7.15 -6.59
C SER A 15 11.70 -6.33 -7.46
N ASN A 16 11.27 -5.16 -7.90
CA ASN A 16 12.08 -4.24 -8.69
C ASN A 16 11.80 -2.80 -8.25
N VAL A 17 12.78 -1.92 -8.49
CA VAL A 17 12.55 -0.49 -8.63
C VAL A 17 12.42 -0.15 -10.10
N VAL A 18 11.46 0.69 -10.45
CA VAL A 18 11.27 1.22 -11.80
C VAL A 18 11.43 2.74 -11.78
N VAL A 19 12.29 3.26 -12.65
CA VAL A 19 12.49 4.70 -12.85
C VAL A 19 12.07 5.04 -14.26
N ALA A 20 11.17 6.01 -14.41
CA ALA A 20 10.74 6.50 -15.70
C ALA A 20 10.87 8.02 -15.79
N VAL A 21 11.13 8.50 -17.00
CA VAL A 21 11.21 9.93 -17.32
C VAL A 21 10.29 10.21 -18.49
N GLY A 22 9.41 11.19 -18.32
CA GLY A 22 8.52 11.66 -19.37
C GLY A 22 8.71 13.13 -19.68
N SER A 23 8.28 13.54 -20.87
CA SER A 23 8.20 14.95 -21.27
C SER A 23 6.84 15.23 -21.91
N LYS A 24 6.26 16.40 -21.61
CA LYS A 24 4.96 16.78 -22.18
C LYS A 24 5.12 17.12 -23.66
N ARG A 25 4.30 16.51 -24.52
CA ARG A 25 4.21 16.80 -25.96
C ARG A 25 3.31 18.02 -26.20
N GLU A 26 3.36 18.57 -27.41
CA GLU A 26 2.54 19.73 -27.81
C GLU A 26 1.03 19.43 -27.78
N ASP A 27 0.64 18.18 -28.09
CA ASP A 27 -0.74 17.70 -28.04
C ASP A 27 -1.27 17.44 -26.60
N GLY A 28 -0.43 17.70 -25.59
CA GLY A 28 -0.76 17.51 -24.19
C GLY A 28 -0.53 16.10 -23.65
N THR A 29 -0.22 15.11 -24.51
CA THR A 29 0.14 13.76 -24.10
C THR A 29 1.53 13.73 -23.46
N LEU A 30 1.83 12.67 -22.71
CA LEU A 30 3.15 12.46 -22.14
C LEU A 30 3.98 11.51 -23.02
N GLY A 31 5.10 12.01 -23.54
CA GLY A 31 6.12 11.17 -24.17
C GLY A 31 7.01 10.50 -23.13
N ILE A 32 7.26 9.20 -23.25
CA ILE A 32 8.15 8.43 -22.39
C ILE A 32 9.56 8.47 -23.00
N GLU A 33 10.47 9.18 -22.34
CA GLU A 33 11.84 9.40 -22.83
C GLU A 33 12.79 8.28 -22.37
N ALA A 34 12.55 7.70 -21.20
CA ALA A 34 13.29 6.54 -20.70
C ALA A 34 12.47 5.79 -19.63
N VAL A 35 12.64 4.48 -19.57
CA VAL A 35 12.15 3.61 -18.49
C VAL A 35 13.19 2.54 -18.19
N VAL A 36 13.56 2.39 -16.92
CA VAL A 36 14.55 1.41 -16.46
C VAL A 36 13.99 0.67 -15.25
N SER A 37 14.15 -0.66 -15.25
CA SER A 37 13.79 -1.52 -14.11
C SER A 37 15.01 -2.25 -13.60
N LYS A 38 15.22 -2.25 -12.29
CA LYS A 38 16.29 -3.00 -11.61
C LYS A 38 15.74 -3.86 -10.48
N PRO A 39 16.24 -5.08 -10.27
CA PRO A 39 15.85 -5.90 -9.12
C PRO A 39 16.20 -5.18 -7.82
N VAL A 40 15.38 -5.38 -6.79
CA VAL A 40 15.60 -4.77 -5.48
C VAL A 40 15.57 -5.81 -4.38
N GLU A 41 16.46 -5.64 -3.41
CA GLU A 41 16.47 -6.36 -2.14
C GLU A 41 16.15 -5.38 -1.00
N GLY A 42 15.75 -5.91 0.15
CA GLY A 42 15.47 -5.10 1.33
C GLY A 42 14.12 -4.38 1.29
N VAL A 43 13.22 -4.76 0.39
CA VAL A 43 11.82 -4.31 0.35
C VAL A 43 10.90 -5.54 0.42
N LYS A 44 9.94 -5.55 1.35
CA LYS A 44 9.03 -6.68 1.58
C LYS A 44 7.62 -6.20 1.83
N ALA A 45 6.69 -6.61 0.95
CA ALA A 45 5.28 -6.20 1.01
C ALA A 45 5.13 -4.66 1.15
N GLY A 46 5.90 -3.92 0.36
CA GLY A 46 5.91 -2.45 0.38
C GLY A 46 6.76 -1.81 1.49
N ARG A 47 7.14 -2.55 2.53
CA ARG A 47 8.00 -2.05 3.61
C ARG A 47 9.47 -2.10 3.20
N ILE A 48 10.17 -0.98 3.35
CA ILE A 48 11.62 -0.92 3.17
C ILE A 48 12.27 -1.47 4.44
N ASP A 49 12.72 -2.72 4.46
CA ASP A 49 13.44 -3.30 5.59
C ASP A 49 14.90 -2.80 5.66
N ASN A 50 15.54 -2.63 4.51
CA ASN A 50 16.92 -2.16 4.40
C ASN A 50 17.06 -0.99 3.41
N ILE A 51 17.27 0.22 3.93
CA ILE A 51 17.38 1.46 3.16
C ILE A 51 18.61 1.46 2.24
N GLU A 52 19.72 0.83 2.64
CA GLU A 52 20.94 0.78 1.81
C GLU A 52 20.74 -0.11 0.59
N GLN A 53 20.11 -1.29 0.76
CA GLN A 53 19.81 -2.18 -0.35
C GLN A 53 18.82 -1.54 -1.33
N ALA A 54 17.74 -0.95 -0.82
CA ALA A 54 16.80 -0.20 -1.65
C ALA A 54 17.48 0.98 -2.37
N GLY A 55 18.30 1.76 -1.63
CA GLY A 55 19.04 2.90 -2.18
C GLY A 55 20.03 2.51 -3.27
N ASN A 56 20.67 1.34 -3.19
CA ASN A 56 21.57 0.85 -4.23
C ASN A 56 20.82 0.51 -5.52
N ALA A 57 19.69 -0.19 -5.42
CA ALA A 57 18.86 -0.49 -6.59
C ALA A 57 18.34 0.80 -7.25
N ILE A 58 17.86 1.77 -6.45
CA ILE A 58 17.42 3.07 -6.98
C ILE A 58 18.59 3.79 -7.67
N ARG A 59 19.78 3.80 -7.06
CA ARG A 59 20.99 4.42 -7.63
C ARG A 59 21.33 3.84 -9.01
N GLU A 60 21.30 2.52 -9.14
CA GLU A 60 21.58 1.83 -10.40
C GLU A 60 20.56 2.18 -11.48
N ALA A 61 19.26 2.12 -11.16
CA ALA A 61 18.20 2.45 -12.10
C ALA A 61 18.28 3.91 -12.55
N VAL A 62 18.46 4.84 -11.59
CA VAL A 62 18.61 6.27 -11.88
C VAL A 62 19.86 6.54 -12.73
N ALA A 63 21.01 5.93 -12.41
CA ALA A 63 22.25 6.16 -13.16
C ALA A 63 22.13 5.73 -14.63
N GLU A 64 21.40 4.65 -14.92
CA GLU A 64 21.15 4.20 -16.28
C GLU A 64 20.25 5.16 -17.06
N VAL A 65 19.19 5.67 -16.43
CA VAL A 65 18.33 6.71 -17.01
C VAL A 65 19.11 7.99 -17.27
N GLU A 66 19.90 8.44 -16.30
CA GLU A 66 20.77 9.63 -16.40
C GLU A 66 21.77 9.49 -17.56
N SER A 67 22.39 8.33 -17.70
CA SER A 67 23.31 8.03 -18.79
C SER A 67 22.62 8.01 -20.15
N THR A 68 21.37 7.53 -20.21
CA THR A 68 20.59 7.46 -21.46
C THR A 68 20.18 8.85 -21.94
N LEU A 69 19.83 9.74 -21.01
CA LEU A 69 19.28 11.06 -21.32
C LEU A 69 20.32 12.19 -21.27
N GLY A 70 21.52 11.95 -20.75
CA GLY A 70 22.55 12.99 -20.57
C GLY A 70 22.15 14.06 -19.56
N VAL A 71 21.42 13.66 -18.51
CA VAL A 71 20.92 14.57 -17.47
C VAL A 71 21.23 14.03 -16.08
N ARG A 72 21.20 14.92 -15.10
CA ARG A 72 21.22 14.59 -13.67
C ARG A 72 19.83 14.78 -13.07
N ILE A 73 19.26 13.73 -12.51
CA ILE A 73 17.97 13.75 -11.80
C ILE A 73 18.19 14.29 -10.39
N THR A 74 17.58 15.44 -10.07
CA THR A 74 17.64 15.99 -8.69
C THR A 74 16.31 15.93 -7.96
N GLU A 75 15.23 15.68 -8.68
CA GLU A 75 13.86 15.67 -8.19
C GLU A 75 13.08 14.53 -8.82
N ALA A 76 12.16 13.94 -8.07
CA ALA A 76 11.27 12.90 -8.57
C ALA A 76 9.95 12.85 -7.79
N TYR A 77 8.91 12.37 -8.45
CA TYR A 77 7.71 11.85 -7.81
C TYR A 77 7.92 10.38 -7.50
N ALA A 78 7.32 9.91 -6.41
CA ALA A 78 7.46 8.52 -5.97
C ALA A 78 6.11 7.83 -5.79
N GLY A 79 6.11 6.52 -5.99
CA GLY A 79 5.00 5.65 -5.66
C GLY A 79 5.19 4.99 -4.30
N ILE A 80 4.09 4.73 -3.60
CA ILE A 80 4.09 3.90 -2.41
C ILE A 80 2.88 2.95 -2.40
N SER A 81 3.13 1.71 -2.02
CA SER A 81 2.11 0.69 -1.79
C SER A 81 2.50 -0.15 -0.58
N GLY A 82 1.51 -0.63 0.16
CA GLY A 82 1.65 -1.53 1.30
C GLY A 82 0.41 -1.50 2.18
N GLU A 83 0.27 -2.44 3.10
CA GLU A 83 -0.86 -2.50 4.05
C GLU A 83 -0.98 -1.27 4.97
N PHE A 84 0.05 -0.42 4.99
CA PHE A 84 0.07 0.86 5.69
C PHE A 84 -0.59 1.99 4.88
N VAL A 85 -1.07 1.73 3.66
CA VAL A 85 -1.91 2.63 2.86
C VAL A 85 -3.34 2.13 2.97
N ARG A 86 -4.25 2.98 3.47
CA ARG A 86 -5.66 2.62 3.67
C ARG A 86 -6.61 3.76 3.33
N CYS A 87 -7.84 3.40 2.96
CA CYS A 87 -8.92 4.36 2.77
C CYS A 87 -9.74 4.48 4.06
N ALA A 88 -9.86 5.69 4.61
CA ALA A 88 -10.76 6.01 5.70
C ALA A 88 -11.91 6.88 5.20
N ARG A 89 -13.14 6.52 5.56
CA ARG A 89 -14.33 7.28 5.20
C ARG A 89 -14.68 8.22 6.35
N HIS A 90 -14.91 9.49 6.05
CA HIS A 90 -15.38 10.46 7.04
C HIS A 90 -16.50 11.30 6.42
N THR A 91 -17.56 11.52 7.19
CA THR A 91 -18.73 12.28 6.77
C THR A 91 -18.90 13.42 7.75
N ASP A 92 -19.12 14.61 7.22
CA ASP A 92 -19.38 15.83 7.98
C ASP A 92 -20.46 16.61 7.25
N HIS A 93 -20.95 17.68 7.89
CA HIS A 93 -22.10 18.43 7.46
C HIS A 93 -21.97 19.91 7.83
N VAL A 94 -22.78 20.71 7.15
CA VAL A 94 -23.04 22.11 7.47
C VAL A 94 -24.54 22.36 7.42
N PHE A 95 -24.99 23.37 8.17
CA PHE A 95 -26.34 23.90 8.01
C PHE A 95 -26.33 24.96 6.93
N THR A 96 -27.31 24.91 6.03
CA THR A 96 -27.46 25.91 4.96
C THR A 96 -27.74 27.28 5.57
N TYR A 97 -27.05 28.30 5.09
CA TYR A 97 -27.20 29.67 5.60
C TYR A 97 -28.62 30.20 5.46
N ASP A 98 -29.26 29.97 4.31
CA ASP A 98 -30.65 30.35 4.04
C ASP A 98 -31.42 29.19 3.38
N PRO A 99 -32.06 28.32 4.18
CA PRO A 99 -32.80 27.17 3.66
C PRO A 99 -33.93 27.53 2.68
N GLN A 100 -34.42 28.77 2.68
CA GLN A 100 -35.50 29.21 1.79
C GLN A 100 -35.00 29.55 0.38
N ASN A 101 -33.71 29.86 0.24
CA ASN A 101 -33.07 30.15 -1.05
C ASN A 101 -32.23 28.97 -1.58
N GLY A 102 -32.20 27.86 -0.83
CA GLY A 102 -31.45 26.66 -1.17
C GLY A 102 -29.94 26.80 -0.89
N VAL A 103 -29.23 25.69 -1.06
CA VAL A 103 -27.77 25.61 -0.90
C VAL A 103 -27.09 26.55 -1.89
N ASN A 104 -26.20 27.40 -1.39
CA ASN A 104 -25.34 28.25 -2.22
C ASN A 104 -23.88 27.75 -2.22
N GLN A 105 -23.04 28.38 -3.03
CA GLN A 105 -21.61 28.01 -3.12
C GLN A 105 -20.87 28.19 -1.78
N GLY A 106 -21.23 29.20 -0.97
CA GLY A 106 -20.62 29.41 0.34
C GLY A 106 -20.91 28.29 1.34
N ASP A 107 -22.10 27.67 1.28
CA ASP A 107 -22.42 26.49 2.09
C ASP A 107 -21.52 25.30 1.68
N VAL A 108 -21.34 25.10 0.37
CA VAL A 108 -20.45 24.06 -0.17
C VAL A 108 -19.01 24.30 0.24
N ASP A 109 -18.52 25.53 0.11
CA ASP A 109 -17.15 25.92 0.47
C ASP A 109 -16.91 25.72 1.97
N ALA A 110 -17.88 26.08 2.82
CA ALA A 110 -17.80 25.85 4.27
C ALA A 110 -17.68 24.36 4.62
N LEU A 111 -18.41 23.49 3.91
CA LEU A 111 -18.31 22.04 4.07
C LEU A 111 -16.94 21.51 3.65
N PHE A 112 -16.41 21.98 2.51
CA PHE A 112 -15.06 21.62 2.08
C PHE A 112 -13.98 22.08 3.06
N ASP A 113 -14.13 23.28 3.64
CA ASP A 113 -13.15 23.80 4.60
C ASP A 113 -13.14 22.99 5.90
N ARG A 114 -14.29 22.51 6.38
CA ARG A 114 -14.34 21.53 7.48
C ARG A 114 -13.57 20.26 7.13
N MET A 115 -13.85 19.68 5.97
CA MET A 115 -13.19 18.46 5.49
C MET A 115 -11.68 18.62 5.27
N ARG A 116 -11.25 19.82 4.86
CA ARG A 116 -9.82 20.16 4.71
C ARG A 116 -9.09 20.16 6.05
N ASN A 117 -9.78 20.58 7.11
CA ASN A 117 -9.23 20.69 8.46
C ASN A 117 -9.18 19.36 9.22
N VAL A 118 -9.79 18.29 8.69
CA VAL A 118 -9.64 16.94 9.23
C VAL A 118 -8.17 16.56 9.30
N GLN A 119 -7.75 16.17 10.51
CA GLN A 119 -6.39 15.75 10.82
C GLN A 119 -6.24 14.24 10.69
N ALA A 120 -5.07 13.80 10.25
CA ALA A 120 -4.70 12.39 10.31
C ALA A 120 -4.38 11.99 11.76
N PRO A 121 -4.49 10.69 12.11
CA PRO A 121 -3.86 10.15 13.32
C PRO A 121 -2.35 10.49 13.39
N ASP A 122 -1.81 10.52 14.61
CA ASP A 122 -0.44 10.97 14.87
C ASP A 122 0.65 10.19 14.14
N ASP A 123 0.42 8.93 13.80
CA ASP A 123 1.34 8.04 13.11
C ASP A 123 1.08 7.93 11.60
N GLU A 124 0.09 8.65 11.08
CA GLU A 124 -0.34 8.61 9.68
C GLU A 124 -0.32 9.99 9.01
N THR A 125 -0.41 10.01 7.69
CA THR A 125 -0.48 11.22 6.87
C THR A 125 -1.59 11.04 5.85
N ILE A 126 -2.46 12.05 5.73
CA ILE A 126 -3.43 12.13 4.64
C ILE A 126 -2.66 12.43 3.35
N MET A 127 -2.61 11.44 2.47
CA MET A 127 -2.04 11.56 1.13
C MET A 127 -3.03 12.25 0.19
N GLU A 128 -4.30 11.82 0.22
CA GLU A 128 -5.35 12.33 -0.68
C GLU A 128 -6.67 12.52 0.06
N ARG A 129 -7.44 13.54 -0.36
CA ARG A 129 -8.80 13.81 0.11
C ARG A 129 -9.73 13.74 -1.10
N ILE A 130 -10.55 12.71 -1.17
CA ILE A 130 -11.37 12.41 -2.35
C ILE A 130 -12.83 12.67 -1.99
N PRO A 131 -13.40 13.81 -2.44
CA PRO A 131 -14.81 14.11 -2.20
C PRO A 131 -15.67 13.03 -2.87
N GLN A 132 -16.71 12.60 -2.15
CA GLN A 132 -17.71 11.68 -2.67
C GLN A 132 -18.96 12.47 -3.06
N HIS A 133 -20.14 11.89 -2.89
CA HIS A 133 -21.40 12.58 -3.13
C HIS A 133 -21.82 13.44 -1.94
N TYR A 134 -22.63 14.45 -2.25
CA TYR A 134 -23.35 15.22 -1.26
C TYR A 134 -24.66 14.54 -0.93
N MET A 135 -25.10 14.71 0.32
CA MET A 135 -26.38 14.27 0.80
C MET A 135 -27.18 15.49 1.26
N VAL A 136 -28.40 15.62 0.73
CA VAL A 136 -29.37 16.65 1.08
C VAL A 136 -30.31 16.08 2.14
N ASP A 137 -30.32 16.71 3.31
CA ASP A 137 -31.09 16.30 4.50
C ASP A 137 -30.93 14.80 4.84
N ASP A 138 -29.73 14.25 4.57
CA ASP A 138 -29.35 12.84 4.73
C ASP A 138 -30.26 11.82 3.99
N ALA A 139 -31.08 12.28 3.04
CA ALA A 139 -32.06 11.46 2.33
C ALA A 139 -31.77 11.32 0.84
N GLU A 140 -31.28 12.37 0.18
CA GLU A 140 -31.06 12.40 -1.26
C GLU A 140 -29.59 12.61 -1.61
N GLU A 141 -29.03 11.73 -2.46
CA GLU A 141 -27.67 11.84 -2.99
C GLU A 141 -27.65 12.75 -4.22
N VAL A 142 -26.84 13.81 -4.19
CA VAL A 142 -26.68 14.75 -5.31
C VAL A 142 -25.21 14.94 -5.68
N ARG A 143 -24.94 15.11 -6.99
CA ARG A 143 -23.59 15.39 -7.50
C ARG A 143 -23.21 16.87 -7.32
N ASN A 144 -24.17 17.77 -7.53
CA ASN A 144 -24.01 19.20 -7.29
C ASN A 144 -25.16 19.65 -6.39
N PRO A 145 -24.89 20.08 -5.14
CA PRO A 145 -25.92 20.44 -4.19
C PRO A 145 -26.41 21.88 -4.39
N VAL A 146 -25.68 22.73 -5.12
CA VAL A 146 -26.06 24.15 -5.31
C VAL A 146 -27.44 24.25 -5.96
N GLY A 147 -28.33 25.01 -5.32
CA GLY A 147 -29.73 25.17 -5.71
C GLY A 147 -30.68 24.11 -5.13
N SER A 148 -30.18 23.10 -4.44
CA SER A 148 -31.03 22.14 -3.71
C SER A 148 -31.60 22.79 -2.45
N PHE A 149 -32.86 22.53 -2.14
CA PHE A 149 -33.47 23.00 -0.90
C PHE A 149 -33.23 21.96 0.19
N CYS A 150 -32.37 22.29 1.15
CA CYS A 150 -32.14 21.48 2.33
C CYS A 150 -31.84 22.38 3.52
N LYS A 151 -31.96 21.83 4.73
CA LYS A 151 -31.47 22.50 5.95
C LYS A 151 -30.07 22.05 6.29
N ARG A 152 -29.75 20.80 5.95
CA ARG A 152 -28.49 20.14 6.26
C ARG A 152 -27.88 19.60 4.98
N LEU A 153 -26.68 20.08 4.68
CA LEU A 153 -25.86 19.57 3.59
C LEU A 153 -24.72 18.75 4.20
N SER A 154 -24.68 17.46 3.89
CA SER A 154 -23.59 16.58 4.30
C SER A 154 -22.81 16.07 3.09
N SER A 155 -21.57 15.66 3.30
CA SER A 155 -20.76 15.00 2.27
C SER A 155 -19.90 13.95 2.92
N THR A 156 -19.67 12.86 2.21
CA THR A 156 -18.61 11.91 2.56
C THR A 156 -17.33 12.28 1.83
N PHE A 157 -16.19 12.15 2.51
CA PHE A 157 -14.86 12.16 1.90
C PHE A 157 -14.17 10.82 2.17
N ASN A 158 -13.46 10.33 1.16
CA ASN A 158 -12.50 9.26 1.32
C ASN A 158 -11.12 9.87 1.52
N PHE A 159 -10.53 9.62 2.69
CA PHE A 159 -9.17 10.03 3.04
C PHE A 159 -8.24 8.86 2.79
N ILE A 160 -7.27 9.04 1.91
CA ILE A 160 -6.22 8.03 1.72
C ILE A 160 -5.10 8.34 2.69
N LEU A 161 -4.93 7.45 3.66
CA LEU A 161 -3.98 7.57 4.75
C LEU A 161 -2.78 6.67 4.49
N CYS A 162 -1.61 7.13 4.88
CA CYS A 162 -0.39 6.33 4.87
C CYS A 162 0.39 6.51 6.18
N GLY A 163 0.92 5.42 6.72
CA GLY A 163 1.84 5.47 7.86
C GLY A 163 3.05 6.38 7.57
N LYS A 164 3.44 7.19 8.56
CA LYS A 164 4.58 8.14 8.45
C LYS A 164 5.91 7.44 8.24
N THR A 165 6.14 6.31 8.90
CA THR A 165 7.44 5.59 8.84
C THR A 165 7.79 5.10 7.43
N PRO A 166 6.90 4.42 6.67
CA PRO A 166 7.15 4.09 5.27
C PRO A 166 7.54 5.30 4.41
N LEU A 167 6.82 6.42 4.53
CA LEU A 167 7.11 7.66 3.80
C LEU A 167 8.50 8.21 4.13
N GLN A 168 8.84 8.28 5.42
CA GLN A 168 10.15 8.73 5.89
C GLN A 168 11.27 7.84 5.34
N ARG A 169 11.09 6.52 5.32
CA ARG A 169 12.11 5.59 4.83
C ARG A 169 12.34 5.72 3.32
N LEU A 170 11.26 5.94 2.55
CA LEU A 170 11.35 6.22 1.12
C LEU A 170 12.07 7.55 0.85
N ASP A 171 11.68 8.61 1.55
CA ASP A 171 12.35 9.92 1.46
C ASP A 171 13.84 9.83 1.83
N MET A 172 14.19 9.11 2.89
CA MET A 172 15.58 8.86 3.27
C MET A 172 16.37 8.12 2.19
N ALA A 173 15.79 7.10 1.55
CA ALA A 173 16.44 6.35 0.46
C ALA A 173 16.76 7.27 -0.73
N LEU A 174 15.82 8.14 -1.11
CA LEU A 174 16.00 9.10 -2.21
C LEU A 174 16.99 10.22 -1.86
N ARG A 175 16.88 10.79 -0.66
CA ARG A 175 17.75 11.89 -0.20
C ARG A 175 19.23 11.50 -0.13
N ARG A 176 19.55 10.26 0.26
CA ARG A 176 20.94 9.73 0.24
C ARG A 176 21.58 9.74 -1.14
N LEU A 177 20.75 9.74 -2.19
CA LEU A 177 21.19 9.83 -3.58
C LEU A 177 21.24 11.27 -4.09
N GLY A 178 20.81 12.26 -3.29
CA GLY A 178 20.65 13.65 -3.71
C GLY A 178 19.40 13.88 -4.56
N ILE A 179 18.36 13.06 -4.37
CA ILE A 179 17.07 13.20 -5.05
C ILE A 179 16.06 13.72 -4.02
N ARG A 180 15.44 14.86 -4.32
CA ARG A 180 14.35 15.44 -3.53
C ARG A 180 13.02 14.86 -4.01
N MET A 181 12.26 14.27 -3.10
CA MET A 181 10.91 13.80 -3.40
C MET A 181 9.96 14.99 -3.49
N LEU A 182 9.39 15.26 -4.67
CA LEU A 182 8.45 16.37 -4.90
C LEU A 182 7.06 16.04 -4.38
N GLY A 183 6.67 14.78 -4.50
CA GLY A 183 5.39 14.26 -4.07
C GLY A 183 5.44 12.74 -4.05
N VAL A 184 4.50 12.15 -3.34
CA VAL A 184 4.36 10.71 -3.19
C VAL A 184 2.89 10.35 -3.36
N PHE A 185 2.61 9.36 -4.20
CA PHE A 185 1.24 8.95 -4.50
C PHE A 185 1.02 7.50 -4.07
N PRO A 186 -0.19 7.15 -3.60
CA PRO A 186 -0.61 5.76 -3.50
C PRO A 186 -0.57 5.12 -4.87
N ASN A 187 0.12 3.98 -5.03
CA ASN A 187 0.17 3.28 -6.32
C ASN A 187 -1.22 2.90 -6.81
N ALA A 188 -2.10 2.47 -5.90
CA ALA A 188 -3.51 2.18 -6.19
C ALA A 188 -4.28 3.35 -6.84
N LEU A 189 -3.85 4.60 -6.64
CA LEU A 189 -4.43 5.78 -7.31
C LEU A 189 -3.65 6.25 -8.52
N ALA A 190 -2.37 5.92 -8.63
CA ALA A 190 -1.53 6.26 -9.76
C ALA A 190 -1.77 5.30 -10.94
N THR A 191 -1.73 4.00 -10.69
CA THR A 191 -1.87 2.94 -11.71
C THR A 191 -3.13 3.09 -12.58
N PRO A 192 -4.33 3.37 -12.02
CA PRO A 192 -5.54 3.56 -12.82
C PRO A 192 -5.45 4.69 -13.86
N GLU A 193 -4.60 5.70 -13.66
CA GLU A 193 -4.43 6.80 -14.61
C GLU A 193 -3.80 6.36 -15.94
N ALA A 194 -3.00 5.28 -15.92
CA ALA A 194 -2.32 4.78 -17.11
C ALA A 194 -3.14 3.72 -17.86
N VAL A 195 -4.07 3.03 -17.19
CA VAL A 195 -4.71 1.80 -17.71
C VAL A 195 -6.21 1.91 -17.95
N LEU A 196 -6.87 2.94 -17.39
CA LEU A 196 -8.32 3.13 -17.53
C LEU A 196 -8.68 4.28 -18.46
N SER A 197 -9.71 4.07 -19.27
CA SER A 197 -10.39 5.16 -19.98
C SER A 197 -11.32 5.97 -19.06
N SER A 198 -11.84 7.10 -19.56
CA SER A 198 -12.88 7.87 -18.86
C SER A 198 -14.16 7.06 -18.66
N ASP A 199 -14.54 6.27 -19.65
CA ASP A 199 -15.81 5.54 -19.68
C ASP A 199 -15.78 4.40 -18.66
N GLU A 200 -14.65 3.72 -18.53
CA GLU A 200 -14.46 2.69 -17.50
C GLU A 200 -14.56 3.27 -16.09
N LYS A 201 -13.98 4.46 -15.86
CA LYS A 201 -14.09 5.15 -14.57
C LYS A 201 -15.53 5.62 -14.28
N GLU A 202 -16.30 6.00 -15.30
CA GLU A 202 -17.67 6.48 -15.15
C GLU A 202 -18.66 5.33 -14.89
N GLU A 203 -18.63 4.29 -15.71
CA GLU A 203 -19.59 3.17 -15.65
C GLU A 203 -19.22 2.12 -14.58
N GLY A 204 -17.98 2.13 -14.12
CA GLY A 204 -17.53 1.37 -12.97
C GLY A 204 -16.58 0.23 -13.31
N VAL A 205 -15.46 0.18 -12.60
CA VAL A 205 -14.37 -0.78 -12.84
C VAL A 205 -13.53 -0.95 -11.57
N ALA A 206 -13.00 -2.16 -11.35
CA ALA A 206 -11.96 -2.41 -10.36
C ALA A 206 -10.61 -2.60 -11.06
N VAL A 207 -9.59 -1.83 -10.66
CA VAL A 207 -8.20 -2.04 -11.08
C VAL A 207 -7.50 -2.87 -10.02
N VAL A 208 -6.83 -3.93 -10.45
CA VAL A 208 -6.09 -4.85 -9.58
C VAL A 208 -4.65 -4.96 -10.09
N ASP A 209 -3.72 -4.32 -9.38
CA ASP A 209 -2.29 -4.39 -9.67
C ASP A 209 -1.65 -5.50 -8.84
N ILE A 210 -1.29 -6.61 -9.49
CA ILE A 210 -0.71 -7.78 -8.83
C ILE A 210 0.82 -7.66 -8.89
N GLY A 211 1.38 -7.02 -7.87
CA GLY A 211 2.81 -6.81 -7.71
C GLY A 211 3.57 -8.03 -7.15
N GLY A 212 4.84 -7.79 -6.82
CA GLY A 212 5.71 -8.83 -6.24
C GLY A 212 5.40 -9.13 -4.77
N GLY A 213 5.18 -8.10 -3.95
CA GLY A 213 4.95 -8.24 -2.51
C GLY A 213 3.52 -7.98 -2.07
N VAL A 214 2.76 -7.27 -2.89
CA VAL A 214 1.44 -6.70 -2.57
C VAL A 214 0.56 -6.77 -3.80
N THR A 215 -0.76 -6.73 -3.58
CA THR A 215 -1.77 -6.54 -4.62
C THR A 215 -2.59 -5.32 -4.25
N ASP A 216 -2.58 -4.30 -5.10
CA ASP A 216 -3.38 -3.09 -4.91
C ASP A 216 -4.73 -3.21 -5.60
N VAL A 217 -5.79 -2.74 -4.94
CA VAL A 217 -7.15 -2.71 -5.47
C VAL A 217 -7.66 -1.28 -5.42
N ALA A 218 -8.17 -0.78 -6.55
CA ALA A 218 -8.86 0.50 -6.63
C ALA A 218 -10.18 0.35 -7.38
N VAL A 219 -11.27 0.81 -6.77
CA VAL A 219 -12.60 0.75 -7.38
C VAL A 219 -13.02 2.15 -7.79
N TYR A 220 -13.40 2.30 -9.06
CA TYR A 220 -13.94 3.54 -9.62
C TYR A 220 -15.41 3.35 -9.97
N TYR A 221 -16.19 4.42 -9.77
CA TYR A 221 -17.58 4.51 -10.23
C TYR A 221 -18.00 5.99 -10.28
N ARG A 222 -18.66 6.40 -11.37
CA ARG A 222 -19.01 7.80 -11.68
C ARG A 222 -17.81 8.74 -11.65
N GLY A 223 -16.67 8.27 -12.18
CA GLY A 223 -15.46 9.07 -12.37
C GLY A 223 -14.65 9.31 -11.09
N VAL A 224 -15.05 8.71 -9.96
CA VAL A 224 -14.44 8.95 -8.64
C VAL A 224 -13.87 7.64 -8.07
N PRO A 225 -12.66 7.66 -7.47
CA PRO A 225 -12.16 6.55 -6.67
C PRO A 225 -13.04 6.33 -5.42
N ARG A 226 -13.77 5.22 -5.39
CA ARG A 226 -14.71 4.85 -4.33
C ARG A 226 -14.10 4.05 -3.21
N TYR A 227 -13.08 3.27 -3.55
CA TYR A 227 -12.42 2.39 -2.61
C TYR A 227 -10.98 2.14 -3.04
N VAL A 228 -10.09 2.08 -2.05
CA VAL A 228 -8.67 1.75 -2.25
C VAL A 228 -8.26 0.84 -1.11
N ALA A 229 -7.62 -0.27 -1.45
CA ALA A 229 -7.05 -1.21 -0.50
C ALA A 229 -5.75 -1.81 -1.04
N THR A 230 -4.93 -2.31 -0.11
CA THR A 230 -3.70 -3.02 -0.44
C THR A 230 -3.64 -4.32 0.34
N ILE A 231 -3.57 -5.43 -0.38
CA ILE A 231 -3.45 -6.78 0.16
C ILE A 231 -1.94 -7.10 0.26
N PRO A 232 -1.40 -7.50 1.44
CA PRO A 232 0.02 -7.81 1.63
C PRO A 232 0.40 -9.20 1.07
N MET A 233 -0.07 -9.51 -0.13
CA MET A 233 0.17 -10.75 -0.85
C MET A 233 0.31 -10.46 -2.35
N GLY A 234 1.38 -10.96 -2.96
CA GLY A 234 1.63 -10.87 -4.40
C GLY A 234 2.46 -12.05 -4.90
N ALA A 235 3.18 -11.89 -6.01
CA ALA A 235 3.93 -12.96 -6.67
C ALA A 235 4.95 -13.69 -5.77
N SER A 236 5.49 -13.02 -4.75
CA SER A 236 6.42 -13.61 -3.79
C SER A 236 5.79 -14.73 -2.94
N ALA A 237 4.48 -14.68 -2.73
CA ALA A 237 3.76 -15.78 -2.08
C ALA A 237 3.73 -17.01 -2.99
N ILE A 238 3.46 -16.82 -4.29
CA ILE A 238 3.51 -17.88 -5.30
C ILE A 238 4.92 -18.48 -5.36
N ASN A 239 5.96 -17.63 -5.35
CA ASN A 239 7.36 -18.08 -5.37
C ASN A 239 7.71 -18.96 -4.16
N ARG A 240 7.23 -18.61 -2.95
CA ARG A 240 7.45 -19.45 -1.75
C ARG A 240 6.80 -20.81 -1.90
N ASP A 241 5.62 -20.89 -2.49
CA ASP A 241 4.91 -22.15 -2.67
C ASP A 241 5.57 -23.01 -3.75
N ILE A 242 6.03 -22.43 -4.87
CA ILE A 242 6.85 -23.13 -5.86
C ILE A 242 8.12 -23.71 -5.21
N ARG A 243 8.78 -22.93 -4.35
CA ARG A 243 9.98 -23.38 -3.62
C ARG A 243 9.71 -24.59 -2.73
N SER A 244 8.50 -24.75 -2.19
CA SER A 244 8.12 -25.91 -1.38
C SER A 244 8.22 -27.24 -2.15
N GLN A 245 8.22 -27.22 -3.49
CA GLN A 245 8.47 -28.38 -4.34
C GLN A 245 9.95 -28.80 -4.41
N SER A 246 10.80 -28.30 -3.49
CA SER A 246 12.25 -28.51 -3.47
C SER A 246 12.97 -27.91 -4.67
N ILE A 247 12.41 -26.84 -5.25
CA ILE A 247 13.04 -26.05 -6.32
C ILE A 247 14.02 -25.05 -5.68
N PRO A 248 15.30 -24.98 -6.12
CA PRO A 248 16.24 -23.96 -5.65
C PRO A 248 15.76 -22.54 -5.97
N GLU A 249 15.92 -21.60 -5.03
CA GLU A 249 15.48 -20.19 -5.14
C GLU A 249 15.85 -19.55 -6.48
N LYS A 250 17.10 -19.73 -6.93
CA LYS A 250 17.63 -19.22 -8.21
C LYS A 250 16.82 -19.62 -9.45
N HIS A 251 16.00 -20.68 -9.37
CA HIS A 251 15.20 -21.18 -10.47
C HIS A 251 13.72 -20.79 -10.36
N VAL A 252 13.22 -20.45 -9.16
CA VAL A 252 11.79 -20.24 -8.88
C VAL A 252 11.15 -19.22 -9.84
N GLU A 253 11.69 -18.00 -9.88
CA GLU A 253 11.13 -16.93 -10.72
C GLU A 253 11.19 -17.31 -12.21
N SER A 254 12.31 -17.87 -12.66
CA SER A 254 12.49 -18.27 -14.05
C SER A 254 11.53 -19.38 -14.47
N LEU A 255 11.19 -20.30 -13.57
CA LEU A 255 10.24 -21.37 -13.82
C LEU A 255 8.82 -20.85 -13.86
N LYS A 256 8.43 -19.99 -12.91
CA LYS A 256 7.13 -19.32 -12.90
C LYS A 256 6.91 -18.54 -14.21
N CYS A 257 7.88 -17.72 -14.61
CA CYS A 257 7.75 -16.90 -15.81
C CYS A 257 7.73 -17.70 -17.12
N LYS A 258 8.47 -18.81 -17.21
CA LYS A 258 8.57 -19.60 -18.45
C LYS A 258 7.50 -20.66 -18.60
N TYR A 259 7.04 -21.25 -17.50
CA TYR A 259 6.21 -22.45 -17.51
C TYR A 259 5.01 -22.39 -16.56
N GLY A 260 4.88 -21.32 -15.76
CA GLY A 260 3.75 -21.16 -14.86
C GLY A 260 2.44 -20.93 -15.61
N SER A 261 1.37 -21.46 -15.03
CA SER A 261 -0.02 -21.18 -15.41
C SER A 261 -0.82 -21.03 -14.13
N ALA A 262 -1.76 -20.08 -14.12
CA ALA A 262 -2.67 -19.83 -13.02
C ALA A 262 -3.86 -20.80 -13.00
N VAL A 263 -4.07 -21.60 -14.04
CA VAL A 263 -5.13 -22.61 -14.13
C VAL A 263 -4.48 -23.95 -14.48
N ALA A 264 -4.36 -24.84 -13.50
CA ALA A 264 -3.65 -26.10 -13.68
C ALA A 264 -4.28 -26.98 -14.74
N GLU A 265 -5.61 -26.95 -14.88
CA GLU A 265 -6.35 -27.66 -15.92
C GLU A 265 -5.85 -27.38 -17.34
N LEU A 266 -5.40 -26.14 -17.60
CA LEU A 266 -4.90 -25.70 -18.90
C LEU A 266 -3.40 -25.98 -19.09
N ALA A 267 -2.70 -26.46 -18.06
CA ALA A 267 -1.30 -26.80 -18.13
C ALA A 267 -1.11 -28.21 -18.76
N PRO A 268 -0.07 -28.42 -19.59
CA PRO A 268 0.20 -29.72 -20.20
C PRO A 268 0.38 -30.82 -19.14
N GLU A 269 -0.36 -31.92 -19.29
CA GLU A 269 -0.39 -33.01 -18.31
C GLU A 269 0.91 -33.83 -18.30
N ASP A 270 1.53 -34.07 -19.45
CA ASP A 270 2.69 -34.98 -19.58
C ASP A 270 4.04 -34.26 -19.77
N LYS A 271 4.06 -32.92 -19.70
CA LYS A 271 5.30 -32.17 -19.95
C LYS A 271 6.15 -32.08 -18.69
N LEU A 272 7.35 -32.66 -18.75
CA LEU A 272 8.36 -32.57 -17.70
C LEU A 272 9.41 -31.50 -18.03
N ILE A 273 9.87 -30.81 -17.00
CA ILE A 273 11.02 -29.90 -17.06
C ILE A 273 12.09 -30.38 -16.08
N ARG A 274 13.34 -30.40 -16.53
CA ARG A 274 14.47 -30.76 -15.68
C ARG A 274 15.05 -29.52 -15.01
N VAL A 275 15.01 -29.49 -13.69
CA VAL A 275 15.53 -28.39 -12.87
C VAL A 275 16.80 -28.86 -12.20
N SER A 276 17.91 -28.17 -12.47
CA SER A 276 19.20 -28.47 -11.84
C SER A 276 19.14 -28.20 -10.34
N GLY A 277 19.59 -29.16 -9.52
CA GLY A 277 19.77 -28.99 -8.09
C GLY A 277 21.03 -28.19 -7.74
N ARG A 278 21.50 -28.29 -6.48
CA ARG A 278 22.80 -27.71 -6.10
C ARG A 278 23.94 -28.55 -6.68
N THR A 279 23.72 -29.86 -6.85
CA THR A 279 24.62 -30.78 -7.56
C THR A 279 23.94 -31.41 -8.78
N ALA A 280 24.71 -31.95 -9.74
CA ALA A 280 24.17 -32.62 -10.92
C ALA A 280 23.30 -33.86 -10.59
N ARG A 281 23.55 -34.50 -9.43
CA ARG A 281 22.75 -35.63 -8.91
C ARG A 281 21.42 -35.19 -8.30
N GLU A 282 21.27 -33.92 -7.95
CA GLU A 282 20.04 -33.34 -7.40
C GLU A 282 19.14 -32.74 -8.48
N ALA A 283 19.45 -32.95 -9.76
CA ALA A 283 18.56 -32.53 -10.83
C ALA A 283 17.22 -33.27 -10.71
N LYS A 284 16.12 -32.52 -10.73
CA LYS A 284 14.76 -33.01 -10.50
C LYS A 284 13.91 -32.74 -11.72
N ASP A 285 13.14 -33.73 -12.15
CA ASP A 285 12.13 -33.56 -13.19
C ASP A 285 10.81 -33.12 -12.52
N ILE A 286 10.22 -32.05 -13.03
CA ILE A 286 9.00 -31.44 -12.49
C ILE A 286 7.95 -31.43 -13.57
N LEU A 287 6.78 -31.97 -13.25
CA LEU A 287 5.62 -31.96 -14.15
C LEU A 287 5.02 -30.56 -14.19
N LEU A 288 4.75 -30.03 -15.38
CA LEU A 288 4.16 -28.69 -15.51
C LEU A 288 2.79 -28.60 -14.83
N ARG A 289 1.99 -29.68 -14.88
CA ARG A 289 0.73 -29.76 -14.14
C ARG A 289 0.91 -29.58 -12.62
N ASN A 290 1.96 -30.15 -12.04
CA ASN A 290 2.25 -29.99 -10.61
C ASN A 290 2.74 -28.59 -10.27
N LEU A 291 3.53 -27.97 -11.15
CA LEU A 291 3.92 -26.56 -11.02
C LEU A 291 2.67 -25.66 -11.03
N ALA A 292 1.80 -25.85 -12.01
CA ALA A 292 0.58 -25.06 -12.16
C ALA A 292 -0.40 -25.27 -11.00
N THR A 293 -0.53 -26.49 -10.46
CA THR A 293 -1.38 -26.78 -9.28
C THR A 293 -0.98 -25.93 -8.07
N VAL A 294 0.33 -25.78 -7.83
CA VAL A 294 0.83 -24.96 -6.72
C VAL A 294 0.66 -23.47 -6.98
N ILE A 295 0.81 -23.04 -8.23
CA ILE A 295 0.59 -21.65 -8.64
C ILE A 295 -0.89 -21.28 -8.50
N GLU A 296 -1.79 -22.09 -9.06
CA GLU A 296 -3.24 -21.90 -9.02
C GLU A 296 -3.76 -21.81 -7.59
N ALA A 297 -3.31 -22.68 -6.69
CA ALA A 297 -3.73 -22.63 -5.29
C ALA A 297 -3.44 -21.27 -4.65
N ARG A 298 -2.22 -20.74 -4.81
CA ARG A 298 -1.87 -19.43 -4.24
C ARG A 298 -2.50 -18.26 -5.00
N ALA A 299 -2.59 -18.36 -6.32
CA ALA A 299 -3.23 -17.34 -7.12
C ALA A 299 -4.72 -17.23 -6.76
N THR A 300 -5.38 -18.35 -6.48
CA THR A 300 -6.77 -18.41 -6.00
C THR A 300 -6.93 -17.65 -4.70
N ASP A 301 -6.06 -17.86 -3.71
CA ASP A 301 -6.08 -17.06 -2.46
C ASP A 301 -6.03 -15.55 -2.76
N ILE A 302 -5.13 -15.11 -3.66
CA ILE A 302 -5.00 -13.69 -4.04
C ILE A 302 -6.32 -13.20 -4.66
N VAL A 303 -6.91 -13.97 -5.58
CA VAL A 303 -8.17 -13.60 -6.24
C VAL A 303 -9.31 -13.51 -5.22
N GLU A 304 -9.38 -14.45 -4.27
CA GLU A 304 -10.41 -14.45 -3.21
C GLU A 304 -10.29 -13.22 -2.31
N PHE A 305 -9.06 -12.83 -1.93
CA PHE A 305 -8.84 -11.58 -1.18
C PHE A 305 -9.27 -10.35 -1.99
N VAL A 306 -8.91 -10.30 -3.28
CA VAL A 306 -9.33 -9.20 -4.16
C VAL A 306 -10.86 -9.13 -4.29
N GLN A 307 -11.51 -10.28 -4.47
CA GLN A 307 -12.97 -10.36 -4.56
C GLN A 307 -13.62 -9.90 -3.26
N GLN A 308 -13.00 -10.20 -2.11
CA GLN A 308 -13.47 -9.73 -0.82
C GLN A 308 -13.36 -8.20 -0.70
N GLU A 309 -12.23 -7.60 -1.07
CA GLU A 309 -12.07 -6.14 -1.08
C GLU A 309 -13.07 -5.44 -2.02
N ILE A 310 -13.34 -6.03 -3.20
CA ILE A 310 -14.36 -5.52 -4.12
C ILE A 310 -15.76 -5.60 -3.50
N ARG A 311 -16.10 -6.67 -2.78
CA ARG A 311 -17.38 -6.76 -2.04
C ARG A 311 -17.46 -5.73 -0.92
N ASP A 312 -16.40 -5.62 -0.12
CA ASP A 312 -16.34 -4.72 1.03
C ASP A 312 -16.37 -3.24 0.61
N SER A 313 -15.99 -2.92 -0.63
CA SER A 313 -16.18 -1.60 -1.22
C SER A 313 -17.66 -1.18 -1.31
N GLY A 314 -18.59 -2.13 -1.40
CA GLY A 314 -20.01 -1.88 -1.65
C GLY A 314 -20.36 -1.60 -3.12
N TYR A 315 -19.41 -1.75 -4.05
CA TYR A 315 -19.60 -1.45 -5.48
C TYR A 315 -19.54 -2.68 -6.38
N ALA A 316 -19.44 -3.90 -5.85
CA ALA A 316 -19.31 -5.13 -6.65
C ALA A 316 -20.37 -5.27 -7.76
N GLU A 317 -21.62 -4.88 -7.49
CA GLU A 317 -22.73 -4.95 -8.45
C GLU A 317 -22.80 -3.75 -9.41
N ARG A 318 -21.85 -2.81 -9.30
CA ARG A 318 -21.81 -1.55 -10.06
C ARG A 318 -20.57 -1.45 -10.97
N LEU A 319 -19.86 -2.56 -11.19
CA LEU A 319 -18.65 -2.60 -12.01
C LEU A 319 -19.00 -3.07 -13.43
N ALA A 320 -19.59 -2.20 -14.24
CA ALA A 320 -20.03 -2.56 -15.60
C ALA A 320 -18.87 -3.06 -16.49
N TYR A 321 -17.65 -2.57 -16.27
CA TYR A 321 -16.44 -3.01 -16.98
C TYR A 321 -15.67 -4.13 -16.26
N GLY A 322 -16.18 -4.62 -15.13
CA GLY A 322 -15.56 -5.71 -14.38
C GLY A 322 -14.20 -5.33 -13.78
N ILE A 323 -13.19 -6.17 -14.04
CA ILE A 323 -11.85 -6.08 -13.45
C ILE A 323 -10.78 -5.84 -14.53
N VAL A 324 -9.92 -4.86 -14.27
CA VAL A 324 -8.71 -4.60 -15.05
C VAL A 324 -7.49 -5.07 -14.28
N LEU A 325 -6.84 -6.14 -14.76
CA LEU A 325 -5.60 -6.67 -14.19
C LEU A 325 -4.38 -5.95 -14.76
N THR A 326 -3.44 -5.61 -13.90
CA THR A 326 -2.14 -5.05 -14.32
C THR A 326 -1.03 -5.46 -13.36
N GLY A 327 0.16 -4.87 -13.53
CA GLY A 327 1.33 -5.21 -12.74
C GLY A 327 2.13 -6.39 -13.28
N GLY A 328 3.24 -6.69 -12.62
CA GLY A 328 4.17 -7.72 -13.09
C GLY A 328 3.58 -9.12 -13.15
N SER A 329 2.65 -9.45 -12.26
CA SER A 329 2.04 -10.79 -12.20
C SER A 329 0.85 -10.95 -13.12
N ALA A 330 0.30 -9.87 -13.71
CA ALA A 330 -0.73 -9.98 -14.75
C ALA A 330 -0.22 -10.70 -16.01
N ARG A 331 1.09 -10.86 -16.17
CA ARG A 331 1.71 -11.68 -17.23
C ARG A 331 1.74 -13.18 -16.92
N LEU A 332 1.33 -13.61 -15.73
CA LEU A 332 1.22 -15.03 -15.43
C LEU A 332 0.16 -15.63 -16.35
N LYS A 333 0.52 -16.69 -17.06
CA LYS A 333 -0.37 -17.31 -18.04
C LYS A 333 -1.69 -17.75 -17.38
N ASP A 334 -2.81 -17.50 -18.04
CA ASP A 334 -4.15 -17.92 -17.62
C ASP A 334 -4.66 -17.24 -16.33
N ILE A 335 -4.04 -16.13 -15.87
CA ILE A 335 -4.46 -15.41 -14.64
C ILE A 335 -5.81 -14.72 -14.79
N ASP A 336 -6.10 -14.16 -15.97
CA ASP A 336 -7.39 -13.57 -16.31
C ASP A 336 -8.52 -14.60 -16.28
N GLU A 337 -8.25 -15.82 -16.78
CA GLU A 337 -9.17 -16.96 -16.72
C GLU A 337 -9.45 -17.36 -15.26
N LEU A 338 -8.42 -17.43 -14.42
CA LEU A 338 -8.60 -17.71 -12.99
C LEU A 338 -9.48 -16.65 -12.33
N PHE A 339 -9.23 -15.35 -12.59
CA PHE A 339 -10.07 -14.28 -12.07
C PHE A 339 -11.51 -14.44 -12.56
N ARG A 340 -11.76 -14.68 -13.85
CA ARG A 340 -13.11 -14.90 -14.40
C ARG A 340 -13.84 -16.06 -13.70
N ARG A 341 -13.15 -17.18 -13.47
CA ARG A 341 -13.72 -18.36 -12.79
C ARG A 341 -14.12 -18.10 -11.34
N VAL A 342 -13.28 -17.38 -10.59
CA VAL A 342 -13.49 -17.13 -9.16
C VAL A 342 -14.44 -15.97 -8.91
N THR A 343 -14.31 -14.88 -9.68
CA THR A 343 -15.08 -13.65 -9.46
C THR A 343 -16.43 -13.63 -10.16
N GLY A 344 -16.55 -14.35 -11.29
CA GLY A 344 -17.72 -14.28 -12.17
C GLY A 344 -17.85 -12.95 -12.91
N MET A 345 -16.83 -12.08 -12.85
CA MET A 345 -16.80 -10.78 -13.53
C MET A 345 -16.04 -10.86 -14.85
N ASP A 346 -16.30 -9.92 -15.76
CA ASP A 346 -15.45 -9.71 -16.92
C ASP A 346 -14.06 -9.24 -16.49
N VAL A 347 -13.02 -9.70 -17.21
CA VAL A 347 -11.63 -9.42 -16.86
C VAL A 347 -10.82 -9.14 -18.11
N ARG A 348 -10.02 -8.07 -18.08
CA ARG A 348 -9.00 -7.77 -19.09
C ARG A 348 -7.66 -7.47 -18.44
N ILE A 349 -6.57 -7.75 -19.16
CA ILE A 349 -5.21 -7.34 -18.76
C ILE A 349 -4.89 -6.01 -19.45
N ALA A 350 -4.26 -5.08 -18.75
CA ALA A 350 -3.93 -3.76 -19.26
C ALA A 350 -2.46 -3.38 -19.07
N SER A 351 -1.90 -2.80 -20.12
CA SER A 351 -0.65 -2.03 -20.13
C SER A 351 -0.93 -0.52 -20.02
N ALA A 352 0.13 0.26 -19.82
CA ALA A 352 0.02 1.71 -19.87
C ALA A 352 -0.27 2.19 -21.30
N GLU A 353 -1.46 2.75 -21.53
CA GLU A 353 -1.93 3.16 -22.85
C GLU A 353 -2.62 4.52 -22.84
N THR A 354 -3.13 4.94 -21.67
CA THR A 354 -3.88 6.18 -21.49
C THR A 354 -2.95 7.34 -21.12
N GLY A 355 -3.18 8.52 -21.70
CA GLY A 355 -2.46 9.75 -21.37
C GLY A 355 -1.01 9.85 -21.90
N ILE A 356 -0.53 8.83 -22.61
CA ILE A 356 0.81 8.79 -23.21
C ILE A 356 0.76 8.94 -24.73
N SER A 357 1.87 9.38 -25.32
CA SER A 357 1.99 9.52 -26.78
C SER A 357 2.07 8.16 -27.48
N GLU A 358 1.59 8.08 -28.72
CA GLU A 358 1.52 6.83 -29.49
C GLU A 358 2.89 6.16 -29.68
N ASP A 359 3.94 6.96 -29.94
CA ASP A 359 5.33 6.50 -30.08
C ASP A 359 5.92 5.91 -28.78
N SER A 360 5.29 6.20 -27.63
CA SER A 360 5.73 5.69 -26.33
C SER A 360 5.12 4.33 -25.97
N ARG A 361 4.01 3.93 -26.59
CA ARG A 361 3.23 2.75 -26.17
C ARG A 361 4.04 1.46 -26.20
N GLU A 362 4.85 1.25 -27.23
CA GLU A 362 5.68 0.04 -27.35
C GLU A 362 6.68 -0.08 -26.18
N ALA A 363 7.29 1.03 -25.76
CA ALA A 363 8.26 1.06 -24.68
C ALA A 363 7.65 0.68 -23.32
N VAL A 364 6.34 0.89 -23.14
CA VAL A 364 5.61 0.65 -21.88
C VAL A 364 4.48 -0.38 -21.99
N ALA A 365 4.46 -1.18 -23.07
CA ALA A 365 3.48 -2.24 -23.31
C ALA A 365 3.53 -3.39 -22.29
N ASN A 366 4.51 -3.38 -21.38
CA ASN A 366 4.56 -4.32 -20.27
C ASN A 366 3.66 -3.84 -19.11
N PRO A 367 2.65 -4.62 -18.66
CA PRO A 367 1.81 -4.26 -17.52
C PRO A 367 2.56 -3.90 -16.23
N ALA A 368 3.80 -4.38 -16.06
CA ALA A 368 4.66 -4.01 -14.94
C ALA A 368 5.05 -2.51 -14.90
N PHE A 369 4.85 -1.77 -16.00
CA PHE A 369 5.16 -0.34 -16.08
C PHE A 369 3.93 0.55 -15.89
N ALA A 370 2.74 -0.01 -15.73
CA ALA A 370 1.50 0.75 -15.53
C ALA A 370 1.61 1.75 -14.37
N THR A 371 2.13 1.31 -13.23
CA THR A 371 2.26 2.11 -12.02
C THR A 371 3.22 3.29 -12.21
N VAL A 372 4.42 3.06 -12.76
CA VAL A 372 5.40 4.13 -12.96
C VAL A 372 4.93 5.15 -14.00
N VAL A 373 4.19 4.71 -15.02
CA VAL A 373 3.57 5.63 -16.00
C VAL A 373 2.44 6.42 -15.35
N GLY A 374 1.60 5.78 -14.53
CA GLY A 374 0.57 6.46 -13.74
C GLY A 374 1.15 7.55 -12.83
N LEU A 375 2.29 7.28 -12.19
CA LEU A 375 3.03 8.25 -11.39
C LEU A 375 3.55 9.42 -12.22
N LEU A 376 4.04 9.16 -13.45
CA LEU A 376 4.43 10.23 -14.37
C LEU A 376 3.24 11.11 -14.75
N LEU A 377 2.08 10.53 -15.05
CA LEU A 377 0.87 11.28 -15.41
C LEU A 377 0.40 12.17 -14.24
N LYS A 378 0.37 11.61 -13.02
CA LYS A 378 0.09 12.39 -11.79
C LYS A 378 1.12 13.49 -11.59
N GLY A 379 2.42 13.17 -11.69
CA GLY A 379 3.52 14.11 -11.51
C GLY A 379 3.48 15.26 -12.52
N ALA A 380 3.20 14.97 -13.79
CA ALA A 380 3.09 15.97 -14.85
C ALA A 380 1.95 16.97 -14.61
N GLY A 381 0.89 16.56 -13.90
CA GLY A 381 -0.18 17.44 -13.43
C GLY A 381 0.22 18.36 -12.27
N MET A 382 1.25 18.00 -11.51
CA MET A 382 1.73 18.76 -10.34
C MET A 382 2.87 19.73 -10.68
N GLY A 383 3.74 19.35 -11.62
CA GLY A 383 4.85 20.20 -12.07
C GLY A 383 6.04 19.41 -12.59
N SER A 384 6.94 20.11 -13.27
CA SER A 384 8.17 19.53 -13.81
C SER A 384 9.23 19.33 -12.74
N CYS A 385 10.05 18.30 -12.91
CA CYS A 385 11.22 18.05 -12.09
C CYS A 385 12.43 18.86 -12.57
N ASN A 386 13.18 19.42 -11.63
CA ASN A 386 14.48 19.98 -11.94
C ASN A 386 15.48 18.85 -12.27
N VAL A 387 16.10 18.99 -13.44
CA VAL A 387 17.26 18.19 -13.86
C VAL A 387 18.41 19.12 -14.25
N ILE A 388 19.64 18.64 -14.12
CA ILE A 388 20.84 19.36 -14.55
C ILE A 388 21.30 18.72 -15.87
N GLU A 389 21.36 19.49 -16.95
CA GLU A 389 21.96 19.01 -18.20
C GLU A 389 23.46 18.76 -17.97
N ASP A 390 23.95 17.57 -18.32
CA ASP A 390 25.35 17.21 -18.12
C ASP A 390 25.97 16.75 -19.43
N LYS A 391 26.68 17.67 -20.09
CA LYS A 391 27.36 17.43 -21.37
C LYS A 391 28.75 16.78 -21.22
N ALA A 392 29.25 16.57 -20.00
CA ALA A 392 30.67 16.24 -19.75
C ALA A 392 30.95 14.79 -19.29
N GLY A 393 29.92 13.94 -19.21
CA GLY A 393 30.07 12.54 -18.79
C GLY A 393 30.03 12.38 -17.27
N LEU A 394 29.14 11.52 -16.80
CA LEU A 394 28.78 11.39 -15.39
C LEU A 394 29.95 10.92 -14.52
N SER A 395 30.30 11.72 -13.52
CA SER A 395 30.96 11.19 -12.31
C SER A 395 29.94 10.35 -11.54
N PRO A 396 30.32 9.19 -10.95
CA PRO A 396 29.40 8.36 -10.16
C PRO A 396 28.69 9.19 -9.08
N ARG A 397 27.41 8.90 -8.82
CA ARG A 397 26.67 9.51 -7.70
C ARG A 397 27.44 9.26 -6.40
N ARG A 398 28.19 10.25 -5.90
CA ARG A 398 28.75 10.20 -4.54
C ARG A 398 27.58 10.26 -3.55
N PRO A 399 27.56 9.41 -2.50
CA PRO A 399 26.61 9.56 -1.42
C PRO A 399 26.68 10.98 -0.89
N VAL A 400 25.54 11.65 -0.75
CA VAL A 400 25.52 12.91 -0.01
C VAL A 400 25.83 12.54 1.44
N PRO A 401 26.89 13.09 2.07
CA PRO A 401 27.11 12.84 3.49
C PRO A 401 25.85 13.27 4.24
N PRO A 402 25.42 12.52 5.28
CA PRO A 402 24.28 12.93 6.08
C PRO A 402 24.51 14.38 6.52
N THR A 403 23.54 15.24 6.26
CA THR A 403 23.58 16.61 6.78
C THR A 403 23.80 16.50 8.28
N PRO A 404 24.84 17.12 8.86
CA PRO A 404 25.00 17.10 10.30
C PRO A 404 23.72 17.65 10.90
N ALA A 405 23.03 16.83 11.71
CA ALA A 405 22.02 17.36 12.61
C ALA A 405 22.64 18.55 13.36
N PRO A 406 21.88 19.63 13.66
CA PRO A 406 22.39 20.69 14.52
C PRO A 406 23.05 20.03 15.73
N GLY A 407 24.36 20.25 15.86
CA GLY A 407 25.16 19.51 16.81
C GLY A 407 24.51 19.62 18.17
N PHE A 408 24.24 18.47 18.80
CA PHE A 408 24.02 18.46 20.23
C PHE A 408 25.29 19.04 20.85
N GLN A 409 25.26 20.31 21.24
CA GLN A 409 26.27 20.89 22.10
C GLN A 409 26.01 20.30 23.47
N PRO A 410 26.86 19.39 24.00
CA PRO A 410 26.79 19.10 25.42
C PRO A 410 26.94 20.44 26.16
N PRO A 411 26.12 20.72 27.18
CA PRO A 411 26.19 21.97 27.91
C PRO A 411 27.63 22.19 28.38
N GLN A 412 28.18 23.38 28.11
CA GLN A 412 29.48 23.76 28.62
C GLN A 412 29.49 23.61 30.14
N PRO A 413 30.59 23.12 30.75
CA PRO A 413 30.69 23.03 32.20
C PRO A 413 30.60 24.43 32.79
N GLN A 414 29.43 24.78 33.32
CA GLN A 414 29.27 25.95 34.17
C GLN A 414 30.19 25.77 35.37
N SER A 415 30.91 26.84 35.71
CA SER A 415 31.74 26.91 36.91
C SER A 415 30.96 26.41 38.11
N ARG A 416 31.46 25.36 38.75
CA ARG A 416 30.90 24.78 39.98
C ARG A 416 30.55 25.89 40.98
N PRO A 417 29.30 26.02 41.42
CA PRO A 417 29.01 26.67 42.69
C PRO A 417 29.72 25.87 43.79
N GLN A 418 30.33 26.57 44.74
CA GLN A 418 30.99 25.97 45.90
C GLN A 418 30.07 24.97 46.59
N SER A 419 30.63 23.81 46.94
CA SER A 419 29.95 22.73 47.66
C SER A 419 29.46 23.19 49.03
N GLN A 420 28.14 23.29 49.21
CA GLN A 420 27.53 23.21 50.53
C GLN A 420 27.48 21.74 50.99
N PRO A 421 27.77 21.44 52.27
CA PRO A 421 27.72 20.07 52.77
C PRO A 421 26.28 19.53 52.80
N TYR A 422 26.11 18.32 52.26
CA TYR A 422 24.85 17.60 52.16
C TYR A 422 24.45 17.02 53.53
N ALA A 423 23.28 17.39 54.04
CA ALA A 423 22.62 16.69 55.15
C ALA A 423 21.69 15.61 54.59
N PRO A 424 21.76 14.34 55.05
CA PRO A 424 20.92 13.28 54.52
C PRO A 424 19.47 13.46 54.98
N THR A 425 18.53 13.62 54.04
CA THR A 425 17.09 13.60 54.30
C THR A 425 16.61 12.16 54.45
N ARG A 426 16.08 11.82 55.63
CA ARG A 426 15.32 10.58 55.85
C ARG A 426 13.90 10.75 55.28
N PRO A 427 13.30 9.73 54.65
CA PRO A 427 11.89 9.78 54.26
C PRO A 427 10.99 9.86 55.51
N SER A 428 9.87 10.57 55.40
CA SER A 428 8.90 10.76 56.48
C SER A 428 8.14 9.46 56.78
N ALA A 429 7.70 9.28 58.04
CA ALA A 429 6.95 8.09 58.46
C ALA A 429 5.64 7.87 57.66
N GLU A 430 5.05 8.94 57.11
CA GLU A 430 3.86 8.89 56.27
C GLU A 430 4.09 8.18 54.93
N THR A 431 5.28 8.34 54.31
CA THR A 431 5.58 7.68 53.03
C THR A 431 5.84 6.18 53.19
N VAL A 432 6.33 5.76 54.35
CA VAL A 432 6.57 4.34 54.67
C VAL A 432 5.26 3.64 55.03
N ASN A 433 4.37 4.30 55.78
CA ASN A 433 3.05 3.74 56.15
C ASN A 433 2.11 3.61 54.95
N ALA A 434 2.14 4.55 54.00
CA ALA A 434 1.34 4.46 52.76
C ALA A 434 1.78 3.29 51.85
N ALA A 435 3.08 2.97 51.85
CA ALA A 435 3.61 1.83 51.10
C ALA A 435 3.23 0.48 51.73
N TYR A 436 3.10 0.41 53.06
CA TYR A 436 2.62 -0.79 53.77
C TYR A 436 1.12 -1.02 53.57
N ALA A 437 0.30 0.03 53.68
CA ALA A 437 -1.16 -0.07 53.49
C ALA A 437 -1.56 -0.53 52.08
N ARG A 438 -0.86 -0.07 51.04
CA ARG A 438 -1.08 -0.54 49.65
C ARG A 438 -0.71 -2.00 49.43
N ARG A 439 0.24 -2.52 50.22
CA ARG A 439 0.72 -3.91 50.13
C ARG A 439 -0.20 -4.89 50.87
N GLU A 440 -0.86 -4.44 51.95
CA GLU A 440 -1.90 -5.22 52.64
C GLU A 440 -3.22 -5.26 51.86
N ALA A 441 -3.62 -4.16 51.21
CA ALA A 441 -4.82 -4.14 50.36
C ALA A 441 -4.73 -5.12 49.17
N ALA A 442 -3.58 -5.18 48.49
CA ALA A 442 -3.34 -6.13 47.40
C ALA A 442 -3.27 -7.60 47.87
N ARG A 443 -2.96 -7.84 49.15
CA ARG A 443 -2.93 -9.17 49.77
C ARG A 443 -4.32 -9.63 50.24
N ALA A 444 -5.20 -8.69 50.57
CA ALA A 444 -6.59 -8.96 50.92
C ALA A 444 -7.45 -9.28 49.68
N GLU A 445 -7.23 -8.60 48.54
CA GLU A 445 -7.94 -8.88 47.27
C GLU A 445 -7.58 -10.25 46.67
N SER A 446 -6.35 -10.74 46.90
CA SER A 446 -5.91 -12.06 46.43
C SER A 446 -6.35 -13.23 47.32
N ALA A 447 -6.94 -12.95 48.49
CA ALA A 447 -7.42 -13.97 49.44
C ALA A 447 -8.94 -14.22 49.39
N ALA A 448 -9.68 -13.54 48.51
CA ALA A 448 -11.15 -13.57 48.46
C ALA A 448 -11.75 -14.38 47.28
N VAL A 449 -10.98 -15.28 46.66
CA VAL A 449 -11.49 -16.17 45.59
C VAL A 449 -11.20 -17.62 45.97
N GLU A 450 -12.14 -18.26 46.66
CA GLU A 450 -12.18 -19.73 46.79
C GLU A 450 -13.06 -20.32 45.69
N PRO A 451 -12.65 -21.42 45.02
CA PRO A 451 -13.57 -22.26 44.27
C PRO A 451 -14.14 -23.38 45.17
N GLU A 452 -15.46 -23.54 45.16
CA GLU A 452 -16.16 -24.69 45.73
C GLU A 452 -15.71 -25.99 45.02
N VAL A 453 -15.44 -27.04 45.81
CA VAL A 453 -15.11 -28.39 45.37
C VAL A 453 -16.19 -29.33 45.93
N ASP A 454 -16.97 -29.95 45.05
CA ASP A 454 -17.79 -31.11 45.38
C ASP A 454 -17.00 -32.40 45.05
N ASP A 455 -16.92 -33.28 46.04
CA ASP A 455 -16.19 -34.55 46.03
C ASP A 455 -17.17 -35.73 45.91
N ALA A 456 -16.90 -36.66 44.99
CA ALA A 456 -17.42 -38.03 45.06
C ALA A 456 -16.62 -39.00 44.16
N GLY A 457 -15.76 -39.82 44.78
CA GLY A 457 -15.72 -41.28 44.57
C GLY A 457 -14.69 -41.87 43.59
N GLU A 458 -13.78 -42.69 44.14
CA GLU A 458 -12.83 -43.58 43.45
C GLU A 458 -13.50 -44.82 42.80
N GLU A 459 -12.97 -45.29 41.64
CA GLU A 459 -12.43 -46.66 41.38
C GLU A 459 -11.99 -46.87 39.89
N PRO A 460 -11.21 -47.92 39.52
CA PRO A 460 -10.11 -47.81 38.52
C PRO A 460 -10.35 -48.40 37.10
N ALA A 461 -9.60 -47.83 36.14
CA ALA A 461 -9.09 -48.28 34.80
C ALA A 461 -9.89 -49.27 33.91
N PRO A 462 -9.95 -49.06 32.56
CA PRO A 462 -8.88 -49.59 31.68
C PRO A 462 -8.52 -48.72 30.43
N GLN A 463 -7.51 -49.18 29.68
CA GLN A 463 -6.83 -48.52 28.56
C GLN A 463 -7.55 -48.54 27.18
N ALA A 464 -7.13 -47.57 26.34
CA ALA A 464 -7.15 -47.46 24.85
C ALA A 464 -8.44 -46.92 24.16
N PRO A 465 -8.38 -46.27 22.96
CA PRO A 465 -7.25 -46.07 22.03
C PRO A 465 -7.00 -44.60 21.56
N VAL A 466 -5.95 -44.45 20.74
CA VAL A 466 -5.45 -43.24 20.08
C VAL A 466 -6.50 -42.56 19.18
N GLN A 467 -6.66 -41.22 19.30
CA GLN A 467 -7.38 -40.38 18.33
C GLN A 467 -6.39 -39.46 17.57
N GLU A 468 -6.56 -39.40 16.25
CA GLU A 468 -5.82 -38.52 15.33
C GLU A 468 -6.05 -37.03 15.64
N PRO A 469 -5.06 -36.14 15.38
CA PRO A 469 -5.23 -34.73 15.66
C PRO A 469 -6.15 -34.06 14.63
N VAL A 470 -7.27 -33.53 15.13
CA VAL A 470 -8.17 -32.61 14.43
C VAL A 470 -7.41 -31.36 14.01
N LYS A 471 -7.47 -31.01 12.71
CA LYS A 471 -6.98 -29.73 12.17
C LYS A 471 -7.74 -28.57 12.85
N LYS A 472 -7.02 -27.75 13.62
CA LYS A 472 -7.51 -26.42 14.03
C LYS A 472 -7.61 -25.51 12.81
N GLU A 473 -8.81 -25.25 12.32
CA GLU A 473 -9.08 -24.07 11.50
C GLU A 473 -8.72 -22.82 12.31
N ARG A 474 -7.70 -22.09 11.86
CA ARG A 474 -7.39 -20.76 12.39
C ARG A 474 -8.38 -19.78 11.78
N ASN A 475 -9.37 -19.39 12.56
CA ASN A 475 -10.36 -18.40 12.16
C ASN A 475 -9.75 -16.99 12.17
N TRP A 476 -9.13 -16.60 11.06
CA TRP A 476 -8.53 -15.27 10.86
C TRP A 476 -9.58 -14.14 10.79
N ARG A 477 -10.86 -14.47 10.53
CA ARG A 477 -11.96 -13.50 10.49
C ARG A 477 -12.13 -12.73 11.79
N SER A 478 -11.92 -13.37 12.95
CA SER A 478 -12.08 -12.70 14.24
C SER A 478 -10.89 -11.80 14.62
N ILE A 479 -9.71 -12.02 14.03
CA ILE A 479 -8.51 -11.24 14.32
C ILE A 479 -8.55 -9.93 13.54
N PHE A 480 -8.92 -9.98 12.25
CA PHE A 480 -9.03 -8.77 11.43
C PHE A 480 -10.25 -7.92 11.83
N LYS A 481 -11.40 -8.55 12.11
CA LYS A 481 -12.61 -7.82 12.54
C LYS A 481 -12.42 -7.09 13.87
N ARG A 482 -11.77 -7.70 14.87
CA ARG A 482 -11.47 -7.05 16.16
C ARG A 482 -10.48 -5.89 16.06
N THR A 483 -9.67 -5.83 15.00
CA THR A 483 -8.71 -4.75 14.79
C THR A 483 -9.36 -3.58 14.04
N LEU A 484 -10.28 -3.87 13.11
CA LEU A 484 -11.10 -2.88 12.42
C LEU A 484 -12.16 -2.22 13.32
N ASP A 485 -12.86 -3.00 14.15
CA ASP A 485 -13.94 -2.48 15.02
C ASP A 485 -13.39 -1.52 16.09
N LYS A 486 -12.21 -1.82 16.67
CA LYS A 486 -11.55 -0.95 17.67
C LYS A 486 -11.01 0.37 17.12
N ILE A 487 -10.86 0.50 15.80
CA ILE A 487 -10.35 1.71 15.14
C ILE A 487 -11.52 2.60 14.68
N ASN A 488 -12.64 2.00 14.25
CA ASN A 488 -13.88 2.74 13.98
C ASN A 488 -14.45 3.41 15.25
N GLU A 489 -14.31 2.78 16.42
CA GLU A 489 -14.70 3.40 17.70
C GLU A 489 -13.89 4.69 18.00
N GLY A 490 -12.64 4.78 17.57
CA GLY A 490 -11.81 5.98 17.75
C GLY A 490 -12.23 7.18 16.90
N PHE A 491 -12.99 6.98 15.82
CA PHE A 491 -13.55 8.05 15.00
C PHE A 491 -14.94 8.52 15.47
N ASN A 492 -15.69 7.69 16.21
CA ASN A 492 -17.00 8.05 16.78
C ASN A 492 -16.89 8.62 18.20
N ALA A 493 -15.78 8.40 18.92
CA ALA A 493 -15.63 8.80 20.33
C ALA A 493 -15.33 10.31 20.54
N ALA A 494 -15.34 11.13 19.49
CA ALA A 494 -15.15 12.59 19.60
C ALA A 494 -16.47 13.38 19.71
N ASP A 495 -17.62 12.70 19.65
CA ASP A 495 -18.96 13.34 19.69
C ASP A 495 -19.63 13.32 21.08
N ASP A 496 -18.97 12.77 22.12
CA ASP A 496 -19.54 12.64 23.47
C ASP A 496 -18.86 13.54 24.54
N GLU A 497 -18.53 14.79 24.19
CA GLU A 497 -18.34 15.85 25.20
C GLU A 497 -19.32 17.02 24.93
N GLU A 498 -20.54 16.91 25.48
CA GLU A 498 -21.48 18.03 25.61
C GLU A 498 -21.12 18.92 26.83
N ILE A 499 -20.70 20.16 26.55
CA ILE A 499 -21.18 21.49 27.01
C ILE A 499 -20.05 22.52 26.86
#